data_AF-A0A4Y2UR14-F1
#
_entry.id   AF-A0A4Y2UR14-F1
#
_cell.length_a   1.000
_cell.length_b   1.000
_cell.length_c   1.000
_cell.angle_alpha   90.00
_cell.angle_beta   90.00
_cell.angle_gamma   90.00
#
_symmetry.space_group_name_H-M   'P 1'
#
loop_
_entity.id
_entity.type
_entity.pdbx_description
1 polymer ?
#
loop_
_entity_poly.entity_id
_entity_poly.type
_entity_poly.pdbx_seq_one_letter_code
_entity_poly.pdbx_strand_id
1 'polypeptide(L)'
;MTVETLRFLPAEECREQFENYFNDGMEPAESAIYHKGVQEMNADFQQSDLANSRINPTQRTIEYWHEKWRLLNLGPRNGHGMIEKLKEKMTTYRNCNVQVEFEENPFAVAIVTPIMKRSHCLPTSKEIIFVQQVPVMQRVIL
;
A
#
# COMPACT_ATOMS: atom_id res chain seq x y z
N MET A 1 6.01 35.88 -6.28
CA MET A 1 6.38 34.48 -6.57
C MET A 1 5.56 34.04 -7.77
N THR A 2 6.15 33.38 -8.77
CA THR A 2 5.39 32.84 -9.90
C THR A 2 4.88 31.44 -9.57
N VAL A 3 3.80 31.01 -10.23
CA VAL A 3 3.23 29.65 -10.10
C VAL A 3 4.31 28.58 -10.29
N GLU A 4 5.25 28.81 -11.21
CA GLU A 4 6.34 27.88 -11.49
C GLU A 4 7.39 27.79 -10.37
N THR A 5 7.60 28.87 -9.61
CA THR A 5 8.49 28.85 -8.44
C THR A 5 7.88 28.13 -7.23
N LEU A 6 6.54 28.09 -7.13
CA LEU A 6 5.83 27.44 -6.03
C LEU A 6 5.97 25.91 -6.04
N ARG A 7 6.20 25.30 -7.21
CA ARG A 7 6.37 23.84 -7.34
C ARG A 7 7.66 23.30 -6.69
N PHE A 8 8.59 24.18 -6.35
CA PHE A 8 9.89 23.81 -5.76
C PHE A 8 9.93 23.99 -4.24
N LEU A 9 8.82 24.41 -3.64
CA LEU A 9 8.74 24.52 -2.19
C LEU A 9 8.82 23.13 -1.54
N PRO A 10 9.53 22.98 -0.42
CA PRO A 10 9.63 21.70 0.28
C PRO A 10 8.27 21.32 0.86
N ALA A 11 7.91 20.05 0.73
CA ALA A 11 6.58 19.54 1.05
C ALA A 11 6.49 18.79 2.39
N GLU A 12 7.52 18.86 3.23
CA GLU A 12 7.60 18.04 4.45
C GLU A 12 6.42 18.24 5.41
N GLU A 13 5.77 19.41 5.39
CA GLU A 13 4.63 19.71 6.27
C GLU A 13 3.40 18.83 6.04
N CYS A 14 3.19 18.35 4.81
CA CYS A 14 2.07 17.47 4.49
C CYS A 14 2.45 15.98 4.44
N ARG A 15 3.73 15.66 4.67
CA ARG A 15 4.24 14.29 4.53
C ARG A 15 3.54 13.30 5.48
N GLU A 16 3.37 13.67 6.75
CA GLU A 16 2.69 12.82 7.74
C GLU A 16 1.27 12.46 7.31
N GLN A 17 0.56 13.43 6.71
CA GLN A 17 -0.79 13.21 6.18
C GLN A 17 -0.79 12.19 5.03
N PHE A 18 0.20 12.24 4.14
CA PHE A 18 0.36 11.23 3.10
C PHE A 18 0.74 9.85 3.66
N GLU A 19 1.59 9.79 4.69
CA GLU A 19 1.90 8.53 5.37
C GLU A 19 0.64 7.89 5.98
N ASN A 20 -0.32 8.69 6.49
CA ASN A 20 -1.63 8.20 6.92
C ASN A 20 -2.47 7.65 5.77
N TYR A 21 -2.51 8.33 4.62
CA TYR A 21 -3.20 7.80 3.43
C TYR A 21 -2.62 6.45 2.98
N PHE A 22 -1.29 6.30 3.04
CA PHE A 22 -0.65 5.03 2.72
C PHE A 22 -1.01 3.93 3.74
N ASN A 23 -1.11 4.28 5.03
CA ASN A 23 -1.57 3.36 6.07
C ASN A 23 -3.01 2.89 5.84
N ASP A 24 -3.86 3.74 5.26
CA ASP A 24 -5.23 3.42 4.84
C ASP A 24 -5.27 2.59 3.54
N GLY A 25 -4.11 2.31 2.93
CA GLY A 25 -3.97 1.47 1.74
C GLY A 25 -4.07 2.23 0.41
N MET A 26 -4.05 3.56 0.42
CA MET A 26 -4.10 4.35 -0.80
C MET A 26 -2.75 4.32 -1.54
N GLU A 27 -2.81 4.10 -2.86
CA GLU A 27 -1.64 4.23 -3.75
C GLU A 27 -1.29 5.71 -4.00
N PRO A 28 -0.10 6.04 -4.54
CA PRO A 28 0.33 7.42 -4.77
C PRO A 28 -0.66 8.27 -5.57
N ALA A 29 -1.23 7.72 -6.64
CA ALA A 29 -2.20 8.45 -7.46
C ALA A 29 -3.53 8.68 -6.74
N GLU A 30 -3.99 7.69 -5.99
CA GLU A 30 -5.24 7.78 -5.23
C GLU A 30 -5.12 8.78 -4.08
N SER A 31 -4.04 8.70 -3.30
CA SER A 31 -3.74 9.65 -2.23
C SER A 31 -3.60 11.08 -2.73
N ALA A 32 -3.01 11.30 -3.92
CA ALA A 32 -2.93 12.62 -4.54
C ALA A 32 -4.32 13.20 -4.87
N ILE A 33 -5.21 12.38 -5.45
CA ILE A 33 -6.59 12.77 -5.78
C ILE A 33 -7.37 13.06 -4.49
N TYR A 34 -7.26 12.18 -3.51
CA TYR A 34 -7.93 12.32 -2.22
C TYR A 34 -7.49 13.60 -1.50
N HIS A 35 -6.18 13.82 -1.41
CA HIS A 35 -5.60 15.01 -0.77
C HIS A 35 -6.08 16.30 -1.43
N LYS A 36 -6.12 16.35 -2.77
CA LYS A 36 -6.66 17.48 -3.51
C LYS A 36 -8.13 17.72 -3.17
N GLY A 37 -8.95 16.66 -3.12
CA GLY A 37 -10.36 16.77 -2.74
C GLY A 37 -10.55 17.32 -1.32
N VAL A 38 -9.71 16.91 -0.37
CA VAL A 38 -9.71 17.45 1.00
C VAL A 38 -9.35 18.94 1.02
N GLN A 39 -8.36 19.37 0.22
CA GLN A 39 -7.99 20.79 0.12
C GLN A 39 -9.09 21.64 -0.48
N GLU A 40 -9.73 21.18 -1.56
CA GLU A 40 -10.82 21.89 -2.23
C GLU A 40 -12.05 22.10 -1.33
N MET A 41 -12.20 21.31 -0.26
CA MET A 41 -13.25 21.50 0.76
C MET A 41 -12.91 22.59 1.78
N ASN A 42 -11.67 23.07 1.85
CA ASN A 42 -11.28 24.15 2.75
C ASN A 42 -11.80 25.50 2.21
N ALA A 43 -12.52 26.26 3.03
CA ALA A 43 -13.08 27.56 2.65
C ALA A 43 -12.02 28.59 2.24
N ASP A 44 -10.79 28.44 2.75
CA ASP A 44 -9.68 29.35 2.44
C ASP A 44 -8.89 28.95 1.18
N PHE A 45 -9.24 27.81 0.56
CA PHE A 45 -8.50 27.26 -0.57
C PHE A 45 -8.47 28.19 -1.78
N GLN A 46 -7.28 28.45 -2.30
CA GLN A 46 -7.07 29.24 -3.51
C GLN A 46 -6.57 28.36 -4.65
N GLN A 47 -6.93 28.71 -5.89
CA GLN A 47 -6.48 27.96 -7.07
C GLN A 47 -4.94 27.92 -7.20
N SER A 48 -4.24 28.93 -6.67
CA SER A 48 -2.77 28.95 -6.60
C SER A 48 -2.18 27.86 -5.70
N ASP A 49 -2.94 27.33 -4.75
CA ASP A 49 -2.47 26.31 -3.81
C ASP A 49 -2.25 24.97 -4.51
N LEU A 50 -2.95 24.72 -5.63
CA LEU A 50 -2.70 23.56 -6.49
C LEU A 50 -1.28 23.51 -7.06
N ALA A 51 -0.63 24.67 -7.24
CA ALA A 51 0.74 24.75 -7.71
C ALA A 51 1.76 24.89 -6.57
N ASN A 52 1.29 24.99 -5.33
CA ASN A 52 2.13 25.14 -4.16
C ASN A 52 2.54 23.78 -3.63
N SER A 53 3.75 23.32 -3.96
CA SER A 53 4.25 22.01 -3.54
C SER A 53 4.31 21.82 -2.02
N ARG A 54 4.33 22.90 -1.24
CA ARG A 54 4.28 22.81 0.23
C ARG A 54 2.94 22.27 0.72
N ILE A 55 1.86 22.58 -0.01
CA ILE A 55 0.48 22.24 0.33
C ILE A 55 0.03 21.05 -0.52
N ASN A 56 0.21 21.15 -1.84
CA ASN A 56 -0.12 20.12 -2.83
C ASN A 56 1.18 19.59 -3.48
N PRO A 57 1.84 18.59 -2.86
CA PRO A 57 3.11 18.06 -3.34
C PRO A 57 3.01 17.50 -4.75
N THR A 58 4.12 17.54 -5.48
CA THR A 58 4.17 16.94 -6.82
C THR A 58 4.00 15.42 -6.75
N GLN A 59 3.46 14.83 -7.81
CA GLN A 59 3.30 13.38 -7.95
C GLN A 59 4.60 12.61 -7.68
N ARG A 60 5.74 13.12 -8.17
CA ARG A 60 7.06 12.52 -7.95
C ARG A 60 7.46 12.50 -6.46
N THR A 61 7.10 13.56 -5.72
CA THR A 61 7.36 13.64 -4.28
C THR A 61 6.54 12.58 -3.53
N ILE A 62 5.25 12.45 -3.89
CA ILE A 62 4.34 11.47 -3.29
C ILE A 62 4.82 10.04 -3.58
N GLU A 63 5.21 9.75 -4.82
CA GLU A 63 5.78 8.45 -5.22
C GLU A 63 7.05 8.10 -4.43
N TYR A 64 7.95 9.07 -4.25
CA TYR A 64 9.15 8.89 -3.45
C TYR A 64 8.83 8.58 -1.98
N TRP A 65 7.90 9.32 -1.37
CA TRP A 65 7.48 9.05 0.00
C TRP A 65 6.83 7.69 0.13
N HIS A 66 5.95 7.32 -0.79
CA HIS A 66 5.32 6.01 -0.80
C HIS A 66 6.37 4.90 -0.97
N GLU A 67 7.38 5.06 -1.82
CA GLU A 67 8.46 4.07 -1.95
C GLU A 67 9.21 3.87 -0.63
N LYS A 68 9.54 4.95 0.07
CA LYS A 68 10.20 4.91 1.39
C LYS A 68 9.33 4.26 2.44
N TRP A 69 8.07 4.71 2.54
CA TRP A 69 7.08 4.12 3.44
C TRP A 69 6.88 2.63 3.14
N ARG A 70 6.73 2.24 1.88
CA ARG A 70 6.53 0.86 1.44
C ARG A 70 7.73 0.00 1.78
N LEU A 71 8.95 0.48 1.54
CA LEU A 71 10.15 -0.27 1.88
C LEU A 71 10.26 -0.51 3.39
N LEU A 72 9.97 0.51 4.20
CA LEU A 72 9.99 0.42 5.66
C LEU A 72 8.89 -0.51 6.19
N ASN A 73 7.66 -0.36 5.68
CA ASN A 73 6.49 -1.03 6.20
C ASN A 73 6.24 -2.40 5.56
N LEU A 74 6.51 -2.59 4.27
CA LEU A 74 6.22 -3.82 3.54
C LEU A 74 7.48 -4.57 3.09
N GLY A 75 8.67 -3.94 3.19
CA GLY A 75 9.93 -4.56 2.82
C GLY A 75 10.23 -4.57 1.32
N PRO A 76 11.35 -5.17 0.91
CA PRO A 76 11.68 -5.36 -0.49
C PRO A 76 10.72 -6.37 -1.15
N ARG A 77 10.55 -6.26 -2.47
CA ARG A 77 9.59 -7.09 -3.23
C ARG A 77 10.13 -8.48 -3.59
N ASN A 78 11.43 -8.71 -3.39
CA ASN A 78 12.11 -9.91 -3.79
C ASN A 78 13.30 -10.21 -2.87
N GLY A 79 13.86 -11.40 -3.04
CA GLY A 79 15.03 -11.85 -2.30
C GLY A 79 14.77 -12.08 -0.81
N HIS A 80 15.87 -12.19 -0.06
CA HIS A 80 15.84 -12.59 1.34
C HIS A 80 15.05 -11.61 2.23
N GLY A 81 15.21 -10.29 2.01
CA GLY A 81 14.54 -9.28 2.83
C GLY A 81 13.01 -9.32 2.75
N MET A 82 12.43 -9.85 1.66
CA MET A 82 10.99 -10.05 1.54
C MET A 82 10.53 -11.12 2.54
N ILE A 83 11.29 -12.22 2.64
CA ILE A 83 11.00 -13.34 3.54
C ILE A 83 11.18 -12.89 5.00
N GLU A 84 12.23 -12.12 5.30
CA GLU A 84 12.43 -11.55 6.63
C GLU A 84 11.25 -10.67 7.05
N LYS A 85 10.76 -9.80 6.15
CA LYS A 85 9.60 -8.95 6.44
C LYS A 85 8.30 -9.74 6.59
N LEU A 86 8.14 -10.82 5.82
CA LEU A 86 7.02 -11.74 5.98
C LEU A 86 7.03 -12.40 7.37
N LYS A 87 8.19 -12.91 7.81
CA LYS A 87 8.41 -13.47 9.14
C LYS A 87 8.13 -12.44 10.25
N GLU A 88 8.64 -11.21 10.10
CA GLU A 88 8.39 -10.10 11.02
C GLU A 88 6.89 -9.85 11.23
N LYS A 89 6.09 -9.86 10.14
CA LYS A 89 4.66 -9.56 10.19
C LYS A 89 3.75 -10.73 10.56
N MET A 90 4.27 -11.96 10.69
CA MET A 90 3.45 -13.14 10.99
C MET A 90 2.59 -12.96 12.23
N THR A 91 3.13 -12.37 13.30
CA THR A 91 2.40 -12.13 14.54
C THR A 91 1.25 -11.15 14.34
N THR A 92 1.45 -10.08 13.57
CA THR A 92 0.40 -9.11 13.23
C THR A 92 -0.74 -9.77 12.47
N TYR A 93 -0.43 -10.57 11.45
CA TYR A 93 -1.46 -11.29 10.69
C TYR A 93 -2.24 -12.26 11.57
N ARG A 94 -1.54 -13.01 12.44
CA ARG A 94 -2.18 -13.92 13.39
C ARG A 94 -3.14 -13.18 14.32
N ASN A 95 -2.76 -12.01 14.83
CA ASN A 95 -3.62 -11.18 15.69
C ASN A 95 -4.88 -10.69 14.96
N CYS A 96 -4.82 -10.55 13.63
CA CYS A 96 -5.97 -10.23 12.78
C CYS A 96 -6.76 -11.48 12.32
N ASN A 97 -6.52 -12.65 12.91
CA ASN A 97 -7.09 -13.94 12.49
C ASN A 97 -6.77 -14.35 11.04
N VAL A 98 -5.71 -13.78 10.46
CA VAL A 98 -5.16 -14.16 9.16
C VAL A 98 -4.07 -15.21 9.39
N GLN A 99 -4.22 -16.37 8.77
CA GLN A 99 -3.22 -17.42 8.79
C GLN A 99 -2.31 -17.26 7.59
N VAL A 100 -1.00 -17.18 7.84
CA VAL A 100 0.03 -17.08 6.80
C VAL A 100 1.01 -18.21 7.01
N GLU A 101 1.19 -19.02 5.98
CA GLU A 101 2.16 -20.11 5.91
C GLU A 101 3.00 -19.91 4.66
N PHE A 102 4.28 -20.27 4.70
CA PHE A 102 5.11 -20.22 3.51
C PHE A 102 6.21 -21.28 3.55
N GLU A 103 6.64 -21.69 2.37
CA GLU A 103 7.81 -22.53 2.13
C GLU A 103 8.81 -21.71 1.31
N GLU A 104 10.12 -21.87 1.58
CA GLU A 104 11.15 -21.10 0.88
C GLU A 104 11.69 -21.83 -0.36
N ASN A 105 11.56 -23.16 -0.42
CA ASN A 105 12.10 -23.97 -1.51
C ASN A 105 11.21 -25.20 -1.82
N PRO A 106 10.33 -25.13 -2.85
CA PRO A 106 10.07 -23.97 -3.70
C PRO A 106 9.42 -22.82 -2.92
N PHE A 107 9.63 -21.57 -3.36
CA PHE A 107 8.99 -20.44 -2.69
C PHE A 107 7.48 -20.46 -2.93
N ALA A 108 6.70 -20.62 -1.86
CA ALA A 108 5.25 -20.63 -1.88
C ALA A 108 4.72 -19.94 -0.64
N VAL A 109 3.62 -19.18 -0.76
CA VAL A 109 2.95 -18.52 0.37
C VAL A 109 1.46 -18.83 0.30
N ALA A 110 0.90 -19.33 1.39
CA ALA A 110 -0.53 -19.54 1.59
C ALA A 110 -1.06 -18.52 2.60
N ILE A 111 -2.08 -17.76 2.21
CA ILE A 111 -2.75 -16.78 3.06
C ILE A 111 -4.22 -17.18 3.18
N VAL A 112 -4.68 -17.40 4.42
CA VAL A 112 -6.06 -17.76 4.71
C VAL A 112 -6.67 -16.68 5.60
N THR A 113 -7.55 -15.88 5.02
CA THR A 113 -8.25 -14.81 5.72
C THR A 113 -9.48 -15.34 6.47
N PRO A 114 -10.00 -14.61 7.49
CA PRO A 114 -11.22 -15.00 8.19
C PRO A 114 -12.43 -15.21 7.27
N ILE A 115 -12.56 -14.43 6.19
CA ILE A 115 -13.66 -14.58 5.25
C ILE A 115 -13.52 -15.88 4.44
N MET A 116 -12.30 -16.26 4.02
CA MET A 116 -12.06 -17.53 3.35
C MET A 116 -12.40 -18.71 4.26
N LYS A 117 -12.01 -18.66 5.54
CA LYS A 117 -12.36 -19.69 6.53
C LYS A 117 -13.87 -19.85 6.66
N ARG A 118 -14.61 -18.74 6.78
CA ARG A 118 -16.08 -18.76 6.85
C ARG A 118 -16.71 -19.29 5.57
N SER A 119 -16.22 -18.86 4.41
CA SER A 119 -16.71 -19.33 3.12
C SER A 119 -16.56 -20.84 3.00
N HIS A 120 -15.40 -21.41 3.37
CA HIS A 120 -15.14 -22.85 3.33
C HIS A 120 -16.04 -23.72 4.23
N CYS A 121 -16.76 -23.12 5.19
CA CYS A 121 -17.79 -23.83 5.96
C CYS A 121 -19.07 -24.11 5.14
N LEU A 122 -19.25 -23.47 3.97
CA LEU A 122 -20.40 -23.69 3.11
C LEU A 122 -20.17 -24.93 2.21
N PRO A 123 -21.13 -25.87 2.10
CA PRO A 123 -20.98 -27.07 1.27
C PRO A 123 -20.60 -26.79 -0.19
N THR A 124 -21.11 -25.70 -0.76
CA THR A 124 -20.86 -25.25 -2.15
C THR A 124 -19.44 -24.70 -2.38
N SER A 125 -18.69 -24.43 -1.33
CA SER A 125 -17.38 -23.77 -1.41
C SER A 125 -16.20 -24.74 -1.32
N LYS A 126 -16.46 -26.03 -1.04
CA LYS A 126 -15.42 -27.06 -0.90
C LYS A 126 -14.61 -27.27 -2.19
N GLU A 127 -15.12 -26.81 -3.33
CA GLU A 127 -14.46 -26.87 -4.64
C GLU A 127 -13.84 -25.51 -5.07
N ILE A 128 -14.00 -24.45 -4.27
CA ILE A 128 -13.53 -23.11 -4.62
C ILE A 128 -12.13 -22.88 -4.05
N ILE A 129 -11.14 -22.72 -4.93
CA ILE A 129 -9.78 -22.31 -4.57
C ILE A 129 -9.60 -20.85 -4.97
N PHE A 130 -9.28 -19.99 -4.00
CA PHE A 130 -8.90 -18.60 -4.28
C PHE A 130 -7.42 -18.55 -4.66
N VAL A 131 -7.14 -18.47 -5.96
CA VAL A 131 -5.77 -18.27 -6.46
C VAL A 131 -5.61 -16.81 -6.86
N GLN A 132 -4.84 -16.04 -6.09
CA GLN A 132 -4.37 -14.73 -6.52
C GLN A 132 -3.05 -14.91 -7.28
N GLN A 133 -3.12 -14.89 -8.60
CA GLN A 133 -1.96 -14.89 -9.47
C GLN A 133 -1.30 -13.50 -9.47
N VAL A 134 -0.06 -13.40 -8.98
CA VAL A 134 0.85 -12.32 -9.37
C VAL A 134 1.65 -12.83 -10.58
N PRO A 135 1.84 -12.06 -11.67
CA PRO A 135 2.47 -12.56 -12.89
C PRO A 135 3.98 -12.73 -12.69
N VAL A 136 4.40 -13.76 -11.97
CA VAL A 136 5.76 -14.31 -12.03
C VAL A 136 5.66 -15.83 -11.83
N MET A 137 5.75 -16.54 -12.96
CA MET A 137 6.26 -17.91 -13.11
C MET A 137 5.60 -19.00 -12.23
N GLN A 138 4.49 -19.55 -12.71
CA GLN A 138 3.91 -20.79 -12.19
C GLN A 138 4.79 -22.01 -12.56
N ARG A 139 5.11 -22.82 -11.55
CA ARG A 139 4.96 -24.28 -11.66
C ARG A 139 3.92 -24.69 -10.63
N VAL A 140 2.75 -25.10 -11.11
CA VAL A 140 1.73 -25.80 -10.34
C VAL A 140 2.21 -27.24 -10.16
N ILE A 141 2.28 -27.73 -8.92
CA ILE A 141 2.29 -29.17 -8.63
C ILE A 141 1.03 -29.44 -7.81
N LEU A 142 0.32 -30.47 -8.26
CA LEU A 142 -1.03 -30.91 -7.87
C LEU A 142 -1.17 -31.22 -6.38
#